data_AF-T2GFE3-F1
#
_entry.id   AF-T2GFE3-F1
#
_cell.length_a   1.000
_cell.length_b   1.000
_cell.length_c   1.000
_cell.angle_alpha   90.00
_cell.angle_beta   90.00
_cell.angle_gamma   90.00
#
_symmetry.space_group_name_H-M   'P 1'
#
loop_
_entity.id
_entity.type
_entity.pdbx_description
1 polymer ?
#
loop_
_entity_poly.entity_id
_entity_poly.type
_entity_poly.pdbx_seq_one_letter_code
_entity_poly.pdbx_strand_id
1 'polypeptide(L)' 'MSIDDALAYMKRMREDPAFRTQVQALHDGDDQDAAWAFVKEQGYEFNFSEFLQAQQEDMESLTLATPQ' A
#
# COMPACT_ATOMS: atom_id res chain seq x y z
N MET A 1 6.36 10.06 6.97
CA MET A 1 7.23 8.86 6.92
C MET A 1 6.95 8.00 8.15
N SER A 2 5.95 7.12 8.08
CA SER A 2 5.64 6.14 9.12
C SER A 2 5.14 4.81 8.52
N ILE A 3 5.48 3.70 9.18
CA ILE A 3 5.01 2.34 8.82
C ILE A 3 3.48 2.23 8.91
N ASP A 4 2.85 2.99 9.82
CA ASP A 4 1.40 3.08 9.97
C ASP A 4 0.70 3.53 8.67
N ASP A 5 1.27 4.52 7.97
CA ASP A 5 0.75 4.97 6.67
C ASP A 5 0.82 3.87 5.61
N ALA A 6 1.89 3.07 5.60
CA ALA A 6 2.04 1.96 4.67
C ALA A 6 1.02 0.85 4.96
N LEU A 7 0.78 0.52 6.24
CA LEU A 7 -0.25 -0.44 6.67
C LEU A 7 -1.64 0.06 6.28
N ALA A 8 -1.95 1.33 6.55
CA ALA A 8 -3.22 1.95 6.19
C ALA A 8 -3.44 1.97 4.67
N TYR A 9 -2.39 2.26 3.89
CA TYR A 9 -2.41 2.17 2.42
C TYR A 9 -2.70 0.74 1.94
N MET A 10 -1.99 -0.27 2.45
CA MET A 10 -2.21 -1.67 2.07
C MET A 10 -3.58 -2.20 2.48
N LYS A 11 -4.08 -1.76 3.63
CA LYS A 11 -5.44 -2.08 4.08
C LYS A 11 -6.47 -1.47 3.11
N ARG A 12 -6.32 -0.19 2.78
CA ARG A 12 -7.19 0.48 1.80
C ARG A 12 -7.13 -0.16 0.41
N MET A 13 -5.95 -0.57 -0.05
CA MET A 13 -5.80 -1.31 -1.32
C MET A 13 -6.57 -2.65 -1.37
N ARG A 14 -6.84 -3.26 -0.21
CA ARG A 14 -7.65 -4.49 -0.10
C ARG A 14 -9.14 -4.20 0.04
N GLU A 15 -9.50 -3.21 0.84
CA GLU A 15 -10.89 -2.88 1.16
C GLU A 15 -11.56 -2.00 0.10
N ASP A 16 -10.78 -1.18 -0.62
CA ASP A 16 -11.24 -0.22 -1.62
C ASP A 16 -10.72 -0.59 -3.03
N PRO A 17 -11.49 -1.37 -3.80
CA PRO A 17 -11.09 -1.77 -5.14
C PRO A 17 -11.01 -0.60 -6.12
N ALA A 18 -11.78 0.48 -5.90
CA ALA A 18 -11.74 1.67 -6.76
C ALA A 18 -10.44 2.45 -6.57
N PHE A 19 -9.98 2.57 -5.32
CA PHE A 19 -8.66 3.11 -5.00
C PHE A 19 -7.56 2.28 -5.62
N ARG A 20 -7.63 0.95 -5.47
CA ARG A 20 -6.67 0.03 -6.10
C ARG A 20 -6.61 0.19 -7.62
N THR A 21 -7.76 0.25 -8.30
CA THR A 21 -7.80 0.43 -9.75
C THR A 21 -7.19 1.77 -10.18
N GLN A 22 -7.43 2.85 -9.44
CA GLN A 22 -6.82 4.15 -9.73
C GLN A 22 -5.30 4.12 -9.59
N VAL A 23 -4.78 3.61 -8.47
CA VAL A 23 -3.33 3.50 -8.24
C VAL A 23 -2.70 2.58 -9.29
N GLN A 24 -3.34 1.47 -9.62
CA GLN A 24 -2.85 0.52 -10.62
C GLN A 24 -2.85 1.12 -12.03
N ALA A 25 -3.86 1.91 -12.39
CA ALA A 25 -3.90 2.63 -13.67
C ALA A 25 -2.79 3.68 -13.78
N LEU A 26 -2.45 4.37 -12.67
CA LEU A 26 -1.33 5.30 -12.61
C LEU A 26 0.03 4.58 -12.69
N HIS A 27 0.15 3.40 -12.07
CA HIS A 27 1.35 2.56 -12.12
C HIS A 27 1.60 1.89 -13.48
N ASP A 28 0.54 1.58 -14.24
CA ASP A 28 0.61 0.98 -15.57
C ASP A 28 0.97 2.02 -16.65
N GLY A 29 0.70 3.30 -16.37
CA GLY A 29 1.24 4.41 -17.14
C GLY A 29 2.75 4.58 -16.95
N ASP A 30 3.39 5.30 -17.87
CA ASP A 30 4.82 5.67 -17.78
C ASP A 30 5.11 6.59 -16.57
N ASP A 31 4.05 7.11 -15.94
CA ASP A 31 4.09 8.07 -14.83
C ASP A 31 4.04 7.40 -13.46
N GLN A 32 5.04 6.57 -13.16
CA GLN A 32 5.23 6.02 -11.79
C GLN A 32 5.29 7.13 -10.73
N ASP A 33 5.84 8.30 -11.08
CA ASP A 33 5.89 9.47 -10.21
C ASP A 33 4.50 10.02 -9.88
N ALA A 34 3.54 9.95 -10.83
CA ALA A 34 2.17 10.39 -10.61
C ALA A 34 1.42 9.46 -9.64
N ALA A 35 1.68 8.15 -9.68
CA ALA A 35 1.11 7.23 -8.71
C ALA A 35 1.61 7.53 -7.29
N TRP A 36 2.90 7.80 -7.14
CA TRP A 36 3.48 8.19 -5.85
C TRP A 36 2.99 9.55 -5.35
N ALA A 37 2.81 10.52 -6.25
CA ALA A 37 2.21 11.81 -5.91
C ALA A 37 0.77 11.64 -5.42
N PHE A 38 -0.04 10.83 -6.13
CA PHE A 38 -1.42 10.53 -5.73
C PHE A 38 -1.48 9.88 -4.35
N VAL A 39 -0.63 8.89 -4.06
CA VAL A 39 -0.58 8.24 -2.74
C VAL A 39 -0.26 9.25 -1.63
N LYS A 40 0.68 10.18 -1.88
CA LYS A 40 0.99 11.29 -0.96
C LYS A 40 -0.16 12.27 -0.78
N GLU A 41 -0.87 12.62 -1.85
CA GLU A 41 -2.06 13.50 -1.78
C GLU A 41 -3.20 12.88 -0.96
N GLN A 42 -3.26 11.56 -0.89
CA GLN A 42 -4.23 10.83 -0.07
C GLN A 42 -3.84 10.78 1.41
N GLY A 43 -2.70 11.38 1.76
CA GLY A 43 -2.17 11.48 3.11
C GLY A 43 -1.22 10.35 3.49
N TYR A 44 -0.90 9.43 2.57
CA TYR A 44 0.02 8.34 2.85
C TYR A 44 1.45 8.75 2.50
N GLU A 45 2.31 8.82 3.50
CA GLU A 45 3.72 9.15 3.31
C GLU A 45 4.63 8.07 3.88
N PHE A 46 5.04 7.15 3.01
CA PHE A 46 5.98 6.07 3.33
C PHE A 46 6.98 5.87 2.19
N ASN A 47 8.15 5.33 2.52
CA ASN A 47 9.16 4.91 1.57
C ASN A 47 9.07 3.40 1.29
N PHE A 48 9.81 2.93 0.27
CA PHE A 48 9.77 1.53 -0.14
C PHE A 48 10.19 0.55 0.97
N SER A 49 11.14 0.92 1.84
CA SER A 49 11.55 0.09 2.97
C SER A 49 10.42 -0.05 3.99
N GLU A 50 9.70 1.04 4.28
CA GLU A 50 8.53 1.02 5.17
C GLU A 50 7.39 0.18 4.59
N PHE A 51 7.16 0.28 3.27
CA PHE A 51 6.19 -0.58 2.57
C PHE A 51 6.53 -2.06 2.69
N LEU A 52 7.79 -2.44 2.48
CA LEU A 52 8.24 -3.82 2.65
C LEU A 52 8.11 -4.30 4.09
N GLN A 53 8.44 -3.46 5.08
CA GLN A 53 8.24 -3.81 6.49
C GLN A 53 6.76 -4.02 6.81
N ALA A 54 5.90 -3.10 6.41
CA ALA A 54 4.47 -3.20 6.60
C ALA A 54 3.89 -4.44 5.86
N GLN A 55 4.41 -4.79 4.68
CA GLN A 55 4.00 -5.99 3.95
C GLN A 55 4.41 -7.27 4.68
N GLN A 56 5.61 -7.31 5.27
CA GLN A 56 6.02 -8.42 6.12
C GLN A 56 5.12 -8.55 7.36
N GLU A 57 4.83 -7.45 8.05
CA GLU A 57 3.93 -7.49 9.21
C GLU A 57 2.51 -7.94 8.86
N ASP A 58 1.97 -7.51 7.71
CA ASP A 58 0.67 -7.96 7.20
C ASP A 58 0.69 -9.44 6.83
N MET A 59 1.75 -9.91 6.18
CA MET A 59 1.91 -11.32 5.78
C MET A 59 2.11 -12.23 7.00
N GLU A 60 2.94 -11.84 7.97
CA GLU A 60 3.10 -12.56 9.24
C GLU A 60 1.76 -12.66 9.99
N SER A 61 0.97 -11.58 10.00
CA SER A 61 -0.38 -11.59 10.57
C SER A 61 -1.34 -12.54 9.82
N LEU A 62 -1.24 -12.63 8.49
CA LEU A 62 -2.08 -13.53 7.68
C LEU A 62 -1.68 -15.01 7.83
N THR A 63 -0.38 -15.29 7.96
CA THR A 63 0.15 -16.66 8.13
C THR A 63 -0.18 -17.25 9.51
N LEU A 64 -0.26 -16.42 10.55
CA LEU A 64 -0.73 -16.84 11.88
C LEU A 64 -2.23 -17.12 11.94
N ALA A 65 -3.02 -16.63 10.99
CA ALA A 65 -4.48 -16.80 10.94
C ALA A 65 -4.95 -18.08 10.24
N THR A 66 -4.03 -18.93 9.74
CA THR A 66 -4.37 -20.23 9.14
C THR A 66 -3.93 -21.36 10.08
N PRO A 67 -4.79 -21.83 11.02
CA PRO A 67 -4.52 -23.09 11.69
C PRO A 67 -4.55 -24.22 10.65
N GLN A 68 -3.51 -25.07 10.69
CA GLN A 68 -3.41 -26.30 9.90
C GLN A 68 -4.63 -27.20 10.05
#